data_AF-A0A358Y4G4-F1
#
_entry.id   AF-A0A358Y4G4-F1
#
_cell.length_a   1.000
_cell.length_b   1.000
_cell.length_c   1.000
_cell.angle_alpha   90.00
_cell.angle_beta   90.00
_cell.angle_gamma   90.00
#
_symmetry.space_group_name_H-M   'P 1'
#
loop_
_entity.id
_entity.type
_entity.pdbx_description
1 polymer ?
#
loop_
_entity_poly.entity_id
_entity_poly.type
_entity_poly.pdbx_seq_one_letter_code
_entity_poly.pdbx_strand_id
1 'polypeptide(L)'
;CFLHSILDNQKVYCGGSISPGLELRFKSLNDYTARLPLLEKKSFRSLNGKSTDESILSGVILGLEAEIFKRIEWYEAQYDDLTIFVTGGDASYFDFHQKSNIFADENLTLKGIYSIFCNHAQ
;
A
#
# COMPACT_ATOMS: atom_id res chain seq x y z
N CYS A 1 6.18 -3.93 -4.44
CA CYS A 1 6.15 -4.25 -2.99
C CYS A 1 5.23 -3.26 -2.30
N PHE A 2 4.77 -3.57 -1.09
CA PHE A 2 4.14 -2.61 -0.20
C PHE A 2 5.16 -2.21 0.86
N LEU A 3 5.49 -0.92 0.93
CA LEU A 3 6.40 -0.34 1.90
C LEU A 3 5.62 0.71 2.68
N HIS A 4 5.78 0.71 3.99
CA HIS A 4 5.42 1.85 4.82
C HIS A 4 6.61 2.27 5.66
N SER A 5 6.65 3.53 6.05
CA SER A 5 7.64 4.10 6.95
C SER A 5 7.04 5.24 7.75
N ILE A 6 7.66 5.56 8.89
CA ILE A 6 7.22 6.63 9.78
C ILE A 6 8.32 7.68 9.98
N LEU A 7 7.90 8.94 10.04
CA LEU A 7 8.69 10.07 10.49
C LEU A 7 7.99 10.67 11.72
N ASP A 8 8.73 10.95 12.78
CA ASP A 8 8.18 11.63 13.95
C ASP A 8 8.12 13.16 13.78
N ASN A 9 7.63 13.84 14.82
CA ASN A 9 7.52 15.31 14.83
C ASN A 9 8.89 16.04 14.81
N GLN A 10 9.98 15.34 15.11
CA GLN A 10 11.35 15.84 15.00
C GLN A 10 11.96 15.53 13.62
N LYS A 11 11.17 14.98 12.69
CA LYS A 11 11.59 14.55 11.35
C LYS A 11 12.62 13.41 11.38
N VAL A 12 12.63 12.62 12.45
CA VAL A 12 13.49 11.44 12.57
C VAL A 12 12.79 10.26 11.89
N TYR A 13 13.52 9.54 11.04
CA TYR A 13 13.05 8.29 10.44
C TYR A 13 13.05 7.17 11.48
N CYS A 14 11.86 6.69 11.87
CA CYS A 14 11.74 5.65 12.90
C CYS A 14 11.63 4.23 12.34
N GLY A 15 11.81 4.03 11.03
CA GLY A 15 11.73 2.72 10.39
C GLY A 15 10.38 2.47 9.70
N GLY A 16 10.07 1.19 9.48
CA GLY A 16 8.89 0.76 8.74
C GLY A 16 8.85 -0.75 8.48
N SER A 17 8.02 -1.19 7.53
CA SER A 17 7.99 -2.58 7.09
C SER A 17 7.84 -2.74 5.60
N ILE A 18 8.31 -3.88 5.08
CA ILE A 18 8.21 -4.28 3.69
C ILE A 18 7.38 -5.56 3.60
N SER A 19 6.39 -5.59 2.73
CA SER A 19 5.62 -6.78 2.38
C SER A 19 5.37 -6.90 0.87
N PRO A 20 4.90 -8.06 0.37
CA PRO A 20 4.54 -8.21 -1.03
C PRO A 20 3.46 -7.22 -1.48
N GLY A 21 3.65 -6.60 -2.66
CA GLY A 21 2.60 -5.81 -3.32
C GLY A 21 1.66 -6.70 -4.15
N LEU A 22 0.65 -6.12 -4.79
CA LEU A 22 -0.41 -6.88 -5.49
C LEU A 22 0.15 -7.90 -6.50
N GLU A 23 1.03 -7.43 -7.39
CA GLU A 23 1.64 -8.25 -8.44
C GLU A 23 2.33 -9.50 -7.87
N LEU A 24 3.15 -9.32 -6.83
CA LEU A 24 3.90 -10.41 -6.23
C LEU A 24 2.98 -11.39 -5.49
N ARG A 25 1.88 -10.91 -4.89
CA ARG A 25 0.90 -11.78 -4.24
C ARG A 25 0.20 -12.67 -5.25
N PHE A 26 -0.27 -12.12 -6.38
CA PHE A 26 -0.86 -12.92 -7.46
C PHE A 26 0.14 -13.97 -8.00
N LYS A 27 1.36 -13.54 -8.33
CA LYS A 27 2.42 -14.44 -8.78
C LYS A 27 2.73 -15.53 -7.78
N SER A 28 2.83 -15.20 -6.49
CA SER A 28 3.13 -16.22 -5.47
C SER A 28 2.09 -17.33 -5.38
N LEU A 29 0.81 -17.02 -5.62
CA LEU A 29 -0.25 -18.03 -5.61
C LEU A 29 -0.16 -18.93 -6.85
N ASN A 30 0.23 -18.39 -8.00
CA ASN A 30 0.41 -19.18 -9.21
C ASN A 30 1.72 -19.99 -9.19
N ASP A 31 2.85 -19.34 -8.90
CA ASP A 31 4.19 -19.92 -8.98
C ASP A 31 4.42 -21.02 -7.92
N TYR A 32 3.81 -20.89 -6.73
CA TYR A 32 4.03 -21.79 -5.60
C TYR A 32 2.83 -22.71 -5.29
N THR A 33 1.88 -22.85 -6.23
CA THR A 33 0.80 -23.85 -6.11
C THR A 33 0.57 -24.57 -7.43
N ALA A 34 0.08 -25.81 -7.36
CA ALA A 34 -0.02 -26.66 -8.56
C ALA A 34 -1.19 -26.30 -9.51
N ARG A 35 -2.20 -25.55 -9.04
CA ARG A 35 -3.49 -25.40 -9.77
C ARG A 35 -4.09 -23.99 -9.73
N LEU A 36 -3.54 -23.05 -8.96
CA LEU A 36 -4.11 -21.71 -8.94
C LEU A 36 -3.69 -20.93 -10.20
N PRO A 37 -4.63 -20.31 -10.92
CA PRO A 37 -4.32 -19.53 -12.12
C PRO A 37 -3.60 -18.23 -11.76
N LEU A 38 -2.80 -17.72 -12.70
CA LEU A 38 -2.31 -16.35 -12.65
C LEU A 38 -3.44 -15.40 -13.05
N LEU A 39 -3.82 -14.50 -12.14
CA LEU A 39 -4.86 -13.50 -12.39
C LEU A 39 -4.24 -12.12 -12.60
N GLU A 40 -4.92 -11.32 -13.41
CA GLU A 40 -4.63 -9.90 -13.53
C GLU A 40 -5.27 -9.09 -12.40
N LYS A 41 -4.64 -7.95 -12.07
CA LYS A 41 -5.14 -7.02 -11.05
C LYS A 41 -6.47 -6.41 -11.52
N LYS A 42 -7.55 -6.67 -10.80
CA LYS A 42 -8.85 -6.03 -11.01
C LYS A 42 -9.48 -5.63 -9.68
N SER A 43 -10.33 -4.61 -9.72
CA SER A 43 -11.14 -4.24 -8.57
C SER A 43 -12.08 -5.39 -8.20
N PHE A 44 -12.13 -5.72 -6.91
CA PHE A 44 -12.99 -6.76 -6.37
C PHE A 44 -13.43 -6.35 -4.97
N ARG A 45 -14.72 -6.53 -4.63
CA ARG A 45 -15.32 -5.99 -3.40
C ARG A 45 -16.10 -7.01 -2.57
N SER A 46 -16.16 -8.28 -2.99
CA SER A 46 -16.81 -9.33 -2.20
C SER A 46 -15.81 -9.94 -1.22
N LEU A 47 -16.14 -9.99 0.07
CA LEU A 47 -15.28 -10.68 1.04
C LEU A 47 -15.22 -12.19 0.78
N ASN A 48 -16.33 -12.79 0.37
CA ASN A 48 -16.41 -14.22 0.10
C ASN A 48 -16.43 -14.46 -1.41
N GLY A 49 -15.35 -15.06 -1.93
CA GLY A 49 -15.31 -15.52 -3.31
C GLY A 49 -16.12 -16.80 -3.51
N LYS A 50 -16.80 -16.91 -4.65
CA LYS A 50 -17.63 -18.07 -5.04
C LYS A 50 -16.97 -18.97 -6.09
N SER A 51 -15.79 -18.58 -6.56
CA SER A 51 -14.91 -19.36 -7.42
C SER A 51 -13.47 -19.27 -6.92
N THR A 52 -12.58 -20.09 -7.46
CA THR A 52 -11.13 -19.99 -7.19
C THR A 52 -10.62 -18.59 -7.52
N ASP A 53 -11.00 -18.05 -8.67
CA ASP A 53 -10.58 -16.72 -9.11
C ASP A 53 -11.05 -15.63 -8.14
N GLU A 54 -12.33 -15.66 -7.76
CA GLU A 54 -12.89 -14.72 -6.79
C GLU A 54 -12.24 -14.84 -5.41
N SER A 55 -11.88 -16.07 -5.00
CA SER A 55 -11.22 -16.30 -3.71
C SER A 55 -9.80 -15.73 -3.71
N ILE A 56 -9.06 -15.87 -4.81
CA ILE A 56 -7.74 -15.25 -5.00
C ILE A 56 -7.88 -13.73 -4.97
N LEU A 57 -8.83 -13.16 -5.70
CA LEU A 57 -9.04 -11.71 -5.76
C LEU A 57 -9.43 -11.14 -4.40
N SER A 58 -10.35 -11.80 -3.67
CA SER A 58 -10.69 -11.42 -2.30
C SER A 58 -9.44 -11.41 -1.42
N GLY A 59 -8.72 -12.53 -1.36
CA GLY A 59 -7.56 -12.67 -0.49
C GLY A 59 -6.42 -11.70 -0.82
N VAL A 60 -6.17 -11.44 -2.11
CA VAL A 60 -5.06 -10.57 -2.54
C VAL A 60 -5.42 -9.09 -2.45
N ILE A 61 -6.54 -8.66 -3.03
CA ILE A 61 -6.93 -7.24 -3.07
C ILE A 61 -7.40 -6.78 -1.69
N LEU A 62 -8.41 -7.44 -1.13
CA LEU A 62 -8.98 -7.04 0.17
C LEU A 62 -8.02 -7.35 1.32
N GLY A 63 -7.16 -8.36 1.18
CA GLY A 63 -6.11 -8.63 2.16
C GLY A 63 -5.07 -7.50 2.24
N LEU A 64 -4.64 -6.94 1.10
CA LEU A 64 -3.75 -5.77 1.11
C LEU A 64 -4.48 -4.50 1.58
N GLU A 65 -5.75 -4.32 1.20
CA GLU A 65 -6.58 -3.21 1.69
C GLU A 65 -6.68 -3.23 3.21
N ALA A 66 -7.04 -4.38 3.79
CA ALA A 66 -7.12 -4.58 5.23
C ALA A 66 -5.76 -4.37 5.91
N GLU A 67 -4.65 -4.83 5.31
CA GLU A 67 -3.31 -4.57 5.83
C GLU A 67 -3.00 -3.07 5.88
N ILE A 68 -3.31 -2.32 4.83
CA ILE A 68 -3.07 -0.87 4.77
C ILE A 68 -3.88 -0.16 5.85
N PHE A 69 -5.20 -0.39 5.91
CA PHE A 69 -6.07 0.33 6.85
C PHE A 69 -5.82 -0.06 8.30
N LYS A 70 -5.52 -1.33 8.60
CA LYS A 70 -5.19 -1.74 9.97
C LYS A 70 -3.85 -1.14 10.43
N ARG A 71 -2.87 -1.00 9.53
CA ARG A 71 -1.62 -0.28 9.84
C ARG A 71 -1.88 1.19 10.15
N ILE A 72 -2.70 1.86 9.33
CA ILE A 72 -3.10 3.25 9.58
C ILE A 72 -3.73 3.36 10.97
N GLU A 73 -4.70 2.50 11.30
CA GLU A 73 -5.35 2.47 12.62
C GLU A 73 -4.35 2.28 13.77
N TRP A 74 -3.38 1.38 13.62
CA TRP A 74 -2.34 1.18 14.64
C TRP A 74 -1.44 2.41 14.84
N TYR A 75 -1.15 3.16 13.78
CA TYR A 75 -0.37 4.39 13.88
C TYR A 75 -1.20 5.55 14.43
N GLU A 76 -2.48 5.68 14.04
CA GLU A 76 -3.41 6.66 14.60
C GLU A 76 -3.61 6.46 16.12
N ALA A 77 -3.48 5.23 16.61
CA ALA A 77 -3.52 4.95 18.05
C ALA A 77 -2.24 5.34 18.82
N GLN A 78 -1.12 5.59 18.12
CA GLN A 78 0.18 5.88 18.72
C GLN A 78 0.61 7.34 18.55
N TYR A 79 0.12 8.01 17.50
CA TYR A 79 0.53 9.36 17.13
C TYR A 79 -0.69 10.26 17.01
N ASP A 80 -0.66 11.36 17.75
CA ASP A 80 -1.57 12.48 17.53
C ASP A 80 -1.24 13.16 16.19
N ASP A 81 -2.26 13.67 15.49
CA ASP A 81 -2.12 14.43 14.24
C ASP A 81 -1.35 13.72 13.10
N LEU A 82 -1.56 12.41 12.95
CA LEU A 82 -0.93 11.61 11.90
C LEU A 82 -1.34 12.07 10.49
N THR A 83 -0.35 12.52 9.70
CA THR A 83 -0.48 12.80 8.26
C THR A 83 0.04 11.62 7.45
N ILE A 84 -0.76 11.14 6.50
CA ILE A 84 -0.48 9.91 5.74
C ILE A 84 -0.29 10.27 4.27
N PHE A 85 0.84 9.85 3.70
CA PHE A 85 1.09 9.94 2.27
C PHE A 85 1.07 8.56 1.64
N VAL A 86 0.34 8.43 0.53
CA VAL A 86 0.28 7.21 -0.28
C VAL A 86 0.80 7.50 -1.68
N THR A 87 1.62 6.60 -2.21
CA THR A 87 2.18 6.70 -3.56
C THR A 87 2.28 5.31 -4.20
N GLY A 88 2.69 5.26 -5.47
CA GLY A 88 2.89 4.03 -6.23
C GLY A 88 1.69 3.65 -7.11
N GLY A 89 1.96 2.88 -8.17
CA GLY A 89 0.99 2.59 -9.23
C GLY A 89 -0.19 1.70 -8.81
N ASP A 90 -0.07 0.97 -7.70
CA ASP A 90 -1.18 0.16 -7.17
C ASP A 90 -2.13 0.97 -6.26
N ALA A 91 -1.83 2.24 -5.96
CA ALA A 91 -2.64 3.07 -5.07
C ALA A 91 -4.08 3.31 -5.59
N SER A 92 -4.26 3.33 -6.92
CA SER A 92 -5.56 3.53 -7.56
C SER A 92 -6.57 2.39 -7.34
N TYR A 93 -6.13 1.24 -6.83
CA TYR A 93 -7.01 0.12 -6.52
C TYR A 93 -7.74 0.28 -5.17
N PHE A 94 -7.29 1.20 -4.32
CA PHE A 94 -7.81 1.39 -2.97
C PHE A 94 -8.49 2.75 -2.86
N ASP A 95 -9.60 2.79 -2.13
CA ASP A 95 -10.33 4.02 -1.88
C ASP A 95 -9.82 4.69 -0.60
N PHE A 96 -8.88 5.62 -0.76
CA PHE A 96 -8.32 6.40 0.35
C PHE A 96 -9.15 7.64 0.70
N HIS A 97 -10.21 7.96 -0.06
CA HIS A 97 -10.88 9.26 0.00
C HIS A 97 -11.75 9.48 1.24
N GLN A 98 -11.86 8.47 2.12
CA GLN A 98 -12.75 8.53 3.28
C GLN A 98 -12.14 9.25 4.49
N LYS A 99 -10.84 9.59 4.48
CA LYS A 99 -10.18 10.31 5.60
C LYS A 99 -9.43 11.55 5.13
N SER A 100 -9.62 12.66 5.83
CA SER A 100 -9.04 13.98 5.50
C SER A 100 -7.52 14.07 5.71
N ASN A 101 -6.91 13.11 6.40
CA ASN A 101 -5.48 13.07 6.69
C ASN A 101 -4.68 12.16 5.74
N ILE A 102 -5.31 11.57 4.70
CA ILE A 102 -4.64 10.73 3.71
C ILE A 102 -4.50 11.48 2.38
N PHE A 103 -3.26 11.58 1.90
CA PHE A 103 -2.90 12.30 0.68
C PHE A 103 -2.24 11.35 -0.32
N ALA A 104 -2.88 11.18 -1.48
CA ALA A 104 -2.29 10.43 -2.58
C ALA A 104 -1.39 11.35 -3.43
N ASP A 105 -0.13 10.99 -3.59
CA ASP A 105 0.86 11.74 -4.36
C ASP A 105 1.75 10.79 -5.18
N GLU A 106 1.41 10.60 -6.45
CA GLU A 106 2.14 9.74 -7.38
C GLU A 106 3.60 10.18 -7.60
N ASN A 107 3.90 11.46 -7.34
CA ASN A 107 5.22 12.06 -7.59
C ASN A 107 6.03 12.24 -6.30
N LEU A 108 5.60 11.66 -5.17
CA LEU A 108 6.24 11.83 -3.87
C LEU A 108 7.75 11.56 -3.90
N THR A 109 8.16 10.46 -4.53
CA THR A 109 9.58 10.11 -4.68
C THR A 109 10.34 11.14 -5.52
N LEU A 110 9.74 11.58 -6.63
CA LEU A 110 10.36 12.58 -7.52
C LEU A 110 10.50 13.93 -6.82
N LYS A 111 9.51 14.35 -6.03
CA LYS A 111 9.58 15.55 -5.19
C LYS A 111 10.73 15.46 -4.19
N GLY A 112 10.90 14.31 -3.53
CA GLY A 112 12.02 14.09 -2.63
C GLY A 112 13.39 14.21 -3.32
N ILE A 113 13.54 13.59 -4.50
CA ILE A 113 14.77 13.69 -5.30
C ILE A 113 15.03 15.14 -5.72
N TYR A 114 14.00 15.84 -6.20
CA TYR A 114 14.09 17.24 -6.61
C TYR A 114 14.49 18.15 -5.43
N SER A 115 13.91 17.95 -4.24
CA SER A 115 14.31 18.68 -3.03
C SER A 115 15.76 18.45 -2.64
N ILE A 116 16.27 17.21 -2.76
CA ILE A 116 17.70 16.93 -2.53
C ILE A 116 18.57 17.68 -3.53
N PHE A 117 18.21 17.67 -4.82
CA PHE A 117 18.93 18.38 -5.88
C PHE A 117 19.00 19.88 -5.60
N CYS A 118 17.88 20.54 -5.30
CA CYS A 118 17.85 21.97 -5.02
C CYS A 118 18.70 22.37 -3.79
N ASN A 119 18.77 21.51 -2.77
CA ASN A 119 19.56 21.79 -1.57
C ASN A 119 21.08 21.61 -1.76
N HIS A 120 21.52 20.87 -2.80
CA HIS A 120 22.94 20.63 -3.08
C HIS A 120 23.45 21.37 -4.33
N ALA A 121 22.56 22.01 -5.10
CA ALA A 121 22.89 22.85 -6.25
C ALA A 121 23.14 24.32 -5.86
N GLN A 122 23.24 24.62 -4.55
CA GLN A 122 23.64 25.92 -4.00
C GLN A 122 25.09 25.91 -3.53
#